data_AF-A0A640UJZ5-F1
#
_entry.id   AF-A0A640UJZ5-F1
#
_cell.length_a   1.000
_cell.length_b   1.000
_cell.length_c   1.000
_cell.angle_alpha   90.00
_cell.angle_beta   90.00
_cell.angle_gamma   90.00
#
_symmetry.space_group_name_H-M   'P 1'
#
loop_
_entity.id
_entity.type
_entity.pdbx_description
1 polymer ?
#
loop_
_entity_poly.entity_id
_entity_poly.type
_entity_poly.pdbx_seq_one_letter_code
_entity_poly.pdbx_strand_id
1 'polypeptide(L)'
;MRALHVLRTLAVAGVLPLALAPAPEAHAASPILVACSETALVTAINTANAAGGGSLILAPLCTYTLTSAHSSGGAGQAAGLPNITTPVAMAGLGTQITRAPNTPAFRIFEVDGPSQVPGANGQLGITAVTISGGDAGLGVGGGIANLGGTVAVTGSTVRDNKASYGGGIYTDGSLTLTGSSVTANTAGVNGGGIFTNAGGVTLIGSPVVGNTPSNCGALPPVSPAC
;
A
#
# COMPACT_ATOMS: atom_id res chain seq x y z
N MET A 1 22.07 0.09 -75.78
CA MET A 1 21.09 0.11 -74.67
C MET A 1 20.62 -1.31 -74.39
N ARG A 2 20.39 -1.62 -73.10
CA ARG A 2 19.77 -2.83 -72.51
C ARG A 2 20.67 -4.05 -72.32
N ALA A 3 20.62 -4.80 -71.22
CA ALA A 3 20.52 -4.54 -69.77
C ALA A 3 20.70 -5.94 -69.14
N LEU A 4 21.70 -6.06 -68.27
CA LEU A 4 22.09 -7.28 -67.56
C LEU A 4 20.98 -7.69 -66.58
N HIS A 5 20.41 -8.89 -66.70
CA HIS A 5 19.45 -9.43 -65.73
C HIS A 5 20.22 -10.13 -64.58
N VAL A 6 20.22 -9.51 -63.41
CA VAL A 6 20.79 -10.05 -62.18
C VAL A 6 19.76 -10.96 -61.51
N LEU A 7 20.15 -12.21 -61.28
CA LEU A 7 19.38 -13.24 -60.58
C LEU A 7 19.33 -12.91 -59.07
N ARG A 8 18.14 -12.66 -58.53
CA ARG A 8 17.93 -12.45 -57.07
C ARG A 8 17.68 -13.80 -56.38
N THR A 9 18.60 -14.19 -55.51
CA THR A 9 18.42 -15.30 -54.55
C THR A 9 17.47 -14.87 -53.42
N LEU A 10 16.41 -15.65 -53.18
CA LEU A 10 15.58 -15.52 -51.99
C LEU A 10 16.28 -16.18 -50.80
N ALA A 11 16.60 -15.41 -49.76
CA ALA A 11 17.00 -15.94 -48.46
C ALA A 11 15.72 -16.25 -47.64
N VAL A 12 15.55 -17.51 -47.25
CA VAL A 12 14.49 -17.92 -46.32
C VAL A 12 14.97 -17.64 -44.90
N ALA A 13 14.31 -16.72 -44.21
CA ALA A 13 14.58 -16.42 -42.81
C ALA A 13 14.01 -17.55 -41.93
N GLY A 14 14.90 -18.32 -41.28
CA GLY A 14 14.53 -19.33 -40.29
C GLY A 14 14.06 -18.67 -39.00
N VAL A 15 12.86 -19.03 -38.53
CA VAL A 15 12.33 -18.61 -37.23
C VAL A 15 12.98 -19.47 -36.14
N LEU A 16 13.80 -18.83 -35.29
CA LEU A 16 14.36 -19.47 -34.10
C LEU A 16 13.26 -19.56 -33.04
N PRO A 17 12.93 -20.74 -32.47
CA PRO A 17 11.93 -20.83 -31.43
C PRO A 17 12.46 -20.19 -30.16
N LEU A 18 11.73 -19.18 -29.67
CA LEU A 18 11.97 -18.56 -28.37
C LEU A 18 11.60 -19.61 -27.29
N ALA A 19 12.61 -20.26 -26.71
CA ALA A 19 12.38 -21.13 -25.57
C ALA A 19 11.89 -20.28 -24.40
N LEU A 20 10.62 -20.46 -23.99
CA LEU A 20 10.14 -19.96 -22.72
C LEU A 20 10.91 -20.68 -21.61
N ALA A 21 11.83 -19.99 -20.95
CA ALA A 21 12.31 -20.44 -19.65
C ALA A 21 11.10 -20.46 -18.69
N PRO A 22 10.91 -21.51 -17.89
CA PRO A 22 9.88 -21.49 -16.85
C PRO A 22 10.14 -20.29 -15.93
N ALA A 23 9.09 -19.53 -15.63
CA ALA A 23 9.17 -18.46 -14.65
C ALA A 23 9.73 -19.03 -13.34
N PRO A 24 10.70 -18.37 -12.69
CA PRO A 24 11.22 -18.86 -11.43
C PRO A 24 10.06 -18.99 -10.45
N GLU A 25 9.81 -20.22 -9.99
CA GLU A 25 8.88 -20.47 -8.90
C GLU A 25 9.37 -19.65 -7.70
N ALA A 26 8.59 -18.62 -7.34
CA ALA A 26 8.82 -17.84 -6.15
C ALA A 26 8.76 -18.79 -4.96
N HIS A 27 9.93 -19.13 -4.42
CA HIS A 27 10.01 -19.85 -3.16
C HIS A 27 9.40 -18.93 -2.09
N ALA A 28 8.14 -19.18 -1.75
CA ALA A 28 7.47 -18.46 -0.68
C ALA A 28 8.26 -18.70 0.61
N ALA A 29 9.00 -17.69 1.05
CA ALA A 29 9.68 -17.72 2.33
C ALA A 29 8.68 -18.02 3.44
N SER A 30 9.10 -18.79 4.46
CA SER A 30 8.24 -19.10 5.60
C SER A 30 7.73 -17.81 6.26
N PRO A 31 6.46 -17.78 6.69
CA PRO A 31 5.90 -16.56 7.26
C PRO A 31 6.56 -16.22 8.61
N ILE A 32 6.77 -14.91 8.84
CA ILE A 32 7.26 -14.38 10.11
C ILE A 32 6.10 -14.31 11.09
N LEU A 33 6.19 -15.04 12.20
CA LEU A 33 5.22 -14.95 13.29
C LEU A 33 5.53 -13.71 14.13
N VAL A 34 4.56 -12.81 14.27
CA VAL A 34 4.76 -11.53 14.94
C VAL A 34 4.13 -11.59 16.33
N ALA A 35 4.95 -11.53 17.39
CA ALA A 35 4.45 -11.42 18.76
C ALA A 35 3.64 -10.12 18.95
N CYS A 36 2.72 -10.08 19.92
CA CYS A 36 1.81 -8.96 20.16
C CYS A 36 2.52 -7.76 20.82
N SER A 37 3.42 -7.08 20.09
CA SER A 37 4.07 -5.84 20.54
C SER A 37 4.48 -4.95 19.37
N GLU A 38 4.56 -3.64 19.62
CA GLU A 38 5.07 -2.64 18.66
C GLU A 38 6.45 -3.03 18.13
N THR A 39 7.40 -3.33 19.03
CA THR A 39 8.77 -3.71 18.65
C THR A 39 8.80 -4.95 17.75
N ALA A 40 8.01 -5.98 18.06
CA ALA A 40 7.99 -7.20 17.23
C ALA A 40 7.47 -6.92 15.82
N LEU A 41 6.42 -6.09 15.68
CA LEU A 41 5.88 -5.69 14.38
C LEU A 41 6.90 -4.87 13.58
N VAL A 42 7.55 -3.90 14.21
CA VAL A 42 8.60 -3.08 13.60
C VAL A 42 9.77 -3.96 13.11
N THR A 43 10.24 -4.88 13.95
CA THR A 43 11.32 -5.82 13.58
C THR A 43 10.91 -6.72 12.43
N ALA A 44 9.67 -7.23 12.41
CA ALA A 44 9.19 -8.10 11.36
C ALA A 44 9.12 -7.38 10.00
N ILE A 45 8.64 -6.13 9.96
CA ILE A 45 8.61 -5.32 8.73
C ILE A 45 10.02 -5.03 8.23
N ASN A 46 10.93 -4.62 9.12
CA ASN A 46 12.34 -4.40 8.74
C ASN A 46 13.00 -5.66 8.18
N THR A 47 12.71 -6.82 8.78
CA THR A 47 13.21 -8.12 8.30
C THR A 47 12.69 -8.44 6.91
N ALA A 48 11.38 -8.24 6.66
CA ALA A 48 10.79 -8.43 5.34
C ALA A 48 11.41 -7.49 4.29
N ASN A 49 11.54 -6.21 4.61
CA ASN A 49 12.19 -5.24 3.72
C ASN A 49 13.64 -5.61 3.39
N ALA A 50 14.42 -6.04 4.39
CA ALA A 50 15.81 -6.47 4.17
C ALA A 50 15.92 -7.76 3.32
N ALA A 51 14.90 -8.62 3.37
CA ALA A 51 14.83 -9.85 2.57
C ALA A 51 14.31 -9.63 1.13
N GLY A 52 13.92 -8.41 0.76
CA GLY A 52 13.28 -8.12 -0.52
C GLY A 52 11.78 -8.40 -0.56
N GLY A 53 11.17 -8.69 0.59
CA GLY A 53 9.75 -8.95 0.78
C GLY A 53 9.49 -10.03 1.83
N GLY A 54 8.23 -10.16 2.27
CA GLY A 54 7.88 -11.18 3.26
C GLY A 54 6.39 -11.27 3.60
N SER A 55 6.01 -12.39 4.19
CA SER A 55 4.67 -12.61 4.75
C SER A 55 4.76 -12.62 6.27
N LEU A 56 3.88 -11.87 6.92
CA LEU A 56 3.78 -11.71 8.36
C LEU A 56 2.43 -12.29 8.82
N ILE A 57 2.47 -13.14 9.84
CA ILE A 57 1.27 -13.59 10.56
C ILE A 57 1.24 -12.84 11.88
N LEU A 58 0.25 -11.97 12.02
CA LEU A 58 0.05 -11.17 13.21
C LEU A 58 -0.64 -11.98 14.29
N ALA A 59 -0.35 -11.65 15.55
CA ALA A 59 -1.01 -12.28 16.69
C ALA A 59 -2.54 -12.10 16.59
N PRO A 60 -3.33 -13.19 16.74
CA PRO A 60 -4.79 -13.11 16.70
C PRO A 60 -5.32 -12.37 17.93
N LEU A 61 -6.42 -11.62 17.76
CA LEU A 61 -7.09 -10.85 18.81
C LEU A 61 -6.18 -9.86 19.55
N CYS A 62 -5.06 -9.49 18.92
CA CYS A 62 -4.07 -8.58 19.47
C CYS A 62 -4.33 -7.14 19.03
N THR A 63 -4.03 -6.19 19.91
CA THR A 63 -3.87 -4.77 19.55
C THR A 63 -2.39 -4.40 19.60
N TYR A 64 -1.80 -4.15 18.43
CA TYR A 64 -0.49 -3.52 18.28
C TYR A 64 -0.63 -2.01 18.46
N THR A 65 -0.31 -1.54 19.67
CA THR A 65 -0.36 -0.12 20.01
C THR A 65 0.97 0.54 19.68
N LEU A 66 0.96 1.44 18.68
CA LEU A 66 2.13 2.20 18.24
C LEU A 66 2.30 3.45 19.08
N THR A 67 3.46 3.63 19.68
CA THR A 67 3.75 4.73 20.61
C THR A 67 4.72 5.75 20.05
N SER A 68 5.54 5.37 19.06
CA SER A 68 6.50 6.26 18.41
C SER A 68 6.51 6.09 16.89
N ALA A 69 7.09 7.06 16.19
CA ALA A 69 7.41 6.91 14.78
C ALA A 69 8.63 6.00 14.57
N HIS A 70 8.61 5.20 13.50
CA HIS A 70 9.68 4.29 13.10
C HIS A 70 10.16 4.54 11.66
N SER A 71 9.74 5.65 11.06
CA SER A 71 10.31 6.18 9.83
C SER A 71 10.34 7.72 9.86
N SER A 72 11.23 8.33 9.08
CA SER A 72 11.20 9.79 8.87
C SER A 72 10.00 10.22 8.00
N GLY A 73 9.43 9.27 7.24
CA GLY A 73 8.30 9.45 6.35
C GLY A 73 8.57 10.32 5.11
N GLY A 74 7.73 10.13 4.09
CA GLY A 74 7.63 10.92 2.87
C GLY A 74 6.41 11.84 2.90
N ALA A 75 6.34 12.85 2.02
CA ALA A 75 5.21 13.79 1.96
C ALA A 75 4.84 14.49 3.29
N GLY A 76 5.85 14.78 4.12
CA GLY A 76 5.74 15.74 5.22
C GLY A 76 5.31 15.22 6.59
N GLN A 77 5.27 13.90 6.84
CA GLN A 77 5.11 13.34 8.20
C GLN A 77 5.67 11.92 8.34
N ALA A 78 6.11 11.58 9.55
CA ALA A 78 6.59 10.25 9.91
C ALA A 78 5.47 9.16 9.95
N ALA A 79 5.86 7.90 9.87
CA ALA A 79 4.99 6.75 10.09
C ALA A 79 5.33 5.99 11.39
N GLY A 80 4.29 5.43 12.02
CA GLY A 80 4.39 4.58 13.20
C GLY A 80 4.95 3.18 12.93
N LEU A 81 5.18 2.84 11.67
CA LEU A 81 5.84 1.62 11.23
C LEU A 81 6.92 1.96 10.22
N PRO A 82 7.93 1.09 10.02
CA PRO A 82 8.90 1.29 8.95
C PRO A 82 8.20 1.38 7.59
N ASN A 83 8.76 2.20 6.69
CA ASN A 83 8.24 2.33 5.33
C ASN A 83 8.25 0.98 4.62
N ILE A 84 7.17 0.68 3.89
CA ILE A 84 7.10 -0.51 3.06
C ILE A 84 7.79 -0.21 1.72
N THR A 85 9.00 -0.74 1.55
CA THR A 85 9.84 -0.51 0.36
C THR A 85 9.93 -1.73 -0.56
N THR A 86 9.41 -2.87 -0.08
CA THR A 86 9.36 -4.17 -0.76
C THR A 86 7.95 -4.76 -0.62
N PRO A 87 7.66 -5.91 -1.25
CA PRO A 87 6.38 -6.60 -1.05
C PRO A 87 6.24 -7.21 0.36
N VAL A 88 5.35 -6.64 1.17
CA VAL A 88 5.02 -7.11 2.52
C VAL A 88 3.53 -7.45 2.61
N ALA A 89 3.23 -8.71 2.95
CA ALA A 89 1.88 -9.17 3.23
C ALA A 89 1.68 -9.41 4.73
N MET A 90 0.58 -8.94 5.29
CA MET A 90 0.21 -9.07 6.70
C MET A 90 -1.18 -9.69 6.82
N ALA A 91 -1.27 -10.77 7.58
CA ALA A 91 -2.53 -11.45 7.90
C ALA A 91 -2.78 -11.41 9.42
N GLY A 92 -3.95 -10.90 9.81
CA GLY A 92 -4.43 -10.90 11.19
C GLY A 92 -5.69 -11.76 11.36
N LEU A 93 -6.22 -11.77 12.58
CA LEU A 93 -7.52 -12.35 12.91
C LEU A 93 -8.09 -11.60 14.12
N GLY A 94 -8.98 -10.63 13.87
CA GLY A 94 -9.41 -9.69 14.91
C GLY A 94 -8.25 -8.85 15.45
N THR A 95 -7.20 -8.68 14.64
CA THR A 95 -6.00 -7.93 14.98
C THR A 95 -6.22 -6.45 14.72
N GLN A 96 -5.71 -5.59 15.60
CA GLN A 96 -5.73 -4.14 15.44
C GLN A 96 -4.31 -3.60 15.43
N ILE A 97 -4.03 -2.63 14.56
CA ILE A 97 -2.82 -1.82 14.56
C ILE A 97 -3.28 -0.40 14.76
N THR A 98 -2.97 0.16 15.92
CA THR A 98 -3.53 1.44 16.34
C THR A 98 -2.46 2.37 16.86
N ARG A 99 -2.58 3.67 16.53
CA ARG A 99 -1.85 4.70 17.24
C ARG A 99 -2.31 4.75 18.70
N ALA A 100 -1.37 4.90 19.63
CA ALA A 100 -1.70 5.21 21.02
C ALA A 100 -2.28 6.63 21.15
N PRO A 101 -3.25 6.86 22.05
CA PRO A 101 -3.70 8.22 22.35
C PRO A 101 -2.55 9.05 22.94
N ASN A 102 -2.57 10.36 22.72
CA ASN A 102 -1.62 11.34 23.30
C ASN A 102 -0.14 11.18 22.92
N THR A 103 0.22 10.31 21.97
CA THR A 103 1.58 10.33 21.39
C THR A 103 1.64 11.30 20.20
N PRO A 104 2.84 11.72 19.75
CA PRO A 104 2.98 12.61 18.60
C PRO A 104 2.22 12.12 17.36
N ALA A 105 1.86 13.05 16.48
CA ALA A 105 1.20 12.71 15.23
C ALA A 105 2.13 11.87 14.34
N PHE A 106 1.64 10.73 13.88
CA PHE A 106 2.20 9.92 12.81
C PHE A 106 1.09 9.10 12.15
N ARG A 107 1.26 8.82 10.85
CA ARG A 107 0.40 7.86 10.13
C ARG A 107 0.71 6.43 10.56
N ILE A 108 -0.18 5.47 10.32
CA ILE A 108 0.12 4.07 10.66
C ILE A 108 1.09 3.46 9.65
N PHE A 109 0.72 3.48 8.36
CA PHE A 109 1.49 2.90 7.27
C PHE A 109 1.94 3.94 6.25
N GLU A 110 3.16 3.75 5.74
CA GLU A 110 3.66 4.39 4.54
C GLU A 110 4.14 3.33 3.56
N VAL A 111 3.74 3.44 2.30
CA VAL A 111 4.14 2.54 1.21
C VAL A 111 4.86 3.37 0.15
N ASP A 112 6.15 3.13 0.03
CA ASP A 112 7.02 3.87 -0.88
C ASP A 112 6.97 3.25 -2.27
N GLY A 113 6.78 4.10 -3.27
CA GLY A 113 6.95 3.71 -4.66
C GLY A 113 7.82 4.67 -5.46
N PRO A 114 7.91 4.45 -6.78
CA PRO A 114 8.85 5.18 -7.64
C PRO A 114 8.67 6.70 -7.61
N SER A 115 7.46 7.17 -7.30
CA SER A 115 7.10 8.59 -7.22
C SER A 115 7.77 9.34 -6.06
N GLN A 116 8.08 8.67 -4.95
CA GLN A 116 8.79 9.28 -3.81
C GLN A 116 10.23 8.78 -3.67
N VAL A 117 10.46 7.50 -3.97
CA VAL A 117 11.76 6.85 -3.80
C VAL A 117 12.06 6.04 -5.07
N PRO A 118 12.91 6.55 -5.98
CA PRO A 118 13.29 5.81 -7.19
C PRO A 118 13.85 4.42 -6.85
N GLY A 119 13.31 3.39 -7.50
CA GLY A 119 13.71 1.99 -7.27
C GLY A 119 12.99 1.29 -6.13
N ALA A 120 12.16 1.98 -5.34
CA ALA A 120 11.29 1.32 -4.36
C ALA A 120 10.12 0.60 -5.07
N ASN A 121 9.82 -0.61 -4.59
CA ASN A 121 8.72 -1.45 -5.05
C ASN A 121 7.81 -1.80 -3.86
N GLY A 122 7.40 -0.78 -3.09
CA GLY A 122 6.52 -0.97 -1.94
C GLY A 122 5.20 -1.61 -2.38
N GLN A 123 4.91 -2.79 -1.83
CA GLN A 123 3.62 -3.43 -1.97
C GLN A 123 3.14 -3.86 -0.59
N LEU A 124 1.93 -3.46 -0.23
CA LEU A 124 1.35 -3.73 1.07
C LEU A 124 0.06 -4.55 0.90
N GLY A 125 0.10 -5.81 1.33
CA GLY A 125 -1.09 -6.65 1.47
C GLY A 125 -1.55 -6.70 2.92
N ILE A 126 -2.82 -6.41 3.20
CA ILE A 126 -3.40 -6.47 4.54
C ILE A 126 -4.67 -7.31 4.50
N THR A 127 -4.74 -8.32 5.37
CA THR A 127 -5.91 -9.21 5.49
C THR A 127 -6.39 -9.32 6.93
N ALA A 128 -7.68 -9.09 7.16
CA ALA A 128 -8.34 -9.22 8.47
C ALA A 128 -7.68 -8.41 9.61
N VAL A 129 -7.33 -7.14 9.32
CA VAL A 129 -6.75 -6.19 10.29
C VAL A 129 -7.61 -4.94 10.40
N THR A 130 -7.69 -4.36 11.59
CA THR A 130 -8.20 -3.00 11.80
C THR A 130 -7.04 -2.02 11.93
N ILE A 131 -7.08 -0.92 11.18
CA ILE A 131 -6.07 0.15 11.17
C ILE A 131 -6.74 1.41 11.71
N SER A 132 -6.24 1.94 12.83
CA SER A 132 -6.94 3.04 13.51
C SER A 132 -6.07 4.04 14.26
N GLY A 133 -6.65 5.22 14.52
CA GLY A 133 -6.05 6.26 15.36
C GLY A 133 -4.86 6.98 14.73
N GLY A 134 -4.49 6.63 13.49
CA GLY A 134 -3.41 7.27 12.77
C GLY A 134 -3.70 8.76 12.58
N ASP A 135 -2.70 9.60 12.81
CA ASP A 135 -2.83 11.06 12.68
C ASP A 135 -1.64 11.60 11.91
N ALA A 136 -1.84 11.89 10.63
CA ALA A 136 -0.82 12.50 9.80
C ALA A 136 -0.82 14.04 9.90
N GLY A 137 -1.53 14.67 10.85
CA GLY A 137 -1.55 16.13 11.00
C GLY A 137 -1.87 16.85 9.68
N LEU A 138 -0.91 17.63 9.17
CA LEU A 138 -1.01 18.34 7.88
C LEU A 138 -0.55 17.52 6.67
N GLY A 139 -0.06 16.29 6.88
CA GLY A 139 0.32 15.33 5.85
C GLY A 139 -0.89 14.56 5.28
N VAL A 140 -0.63 13.40 4.72
CA VAL A 140 -1.62 12.60 3.96
C VAL A 140 -1.80 11.20 4.53
N GLY A 141 -2.94 10.57 4.35
CA GLY A 141 -3.12 9.14 4.66
C GLY A 141 -2.91 8.81 6.13
N GLY A 142 -3.85 9.18 7.00
CA GLY A 142 -3.70 8.98 8.45
C GLY A 142 -3.52 7.51 8.82
N GLY A 143 -4.32 6.64 8.21
CA GLY A 143 -4.16 5.19 8.33
C GLY A 143 -3.07 4.69 7.38
N ILE A 144 -3.30 4.87 6.07
CA ILE A 144 -2.39 4.39 5.03
C ILE A 144 -2.04 5.52 4.08
N ALA A 145 -0.76 5.80 3.92
CA ALA A 145 -0.24 6.65 2.85
C ALA A 145 0.47 5.80 1.80
N ASN A 146 -0.18 5.60 0.65
CA ASN A 146 0.44 4.95 -0.49
C ASN A 146 1.07 5.99 -1.42
N LEU A 147 2.37 6.20 -1.29
CA LEU A 147 3.08 7.26 -2.00
C LEU A 147 3.72 6.76 -3.32
N GLY A 148 2.91 6.06 -4.12
CA GLY A 148 3.27 5.55 -5.43
C GLY A 148 3.53 4.04 -5.50
N GLY A 149 3.32 3.31 -4.39
CA GLY A 149 3.37 1.85 -4.34
C GLY A 149 2.02 1.18 -4.69
N THR A 150 1.88 -0.07 -4.28
CA THR A 150 0.63 -0.85 -4.45
C THR A 150 0.08 -1.30 -3.10
N VAL A 151 -1.22 -1.12 -2.86
CA VAL A 151 -1.88 -1.52 -1.62
C VAL A 151 -3.10 -2.39 -1.92
N ALA A 152 -3.18 -3.55 -1.27
CA ALA A 152 -4.33 -4.45 -1.30
C ALA A 152 -4.85 -4.69 0.13
N VAL A 153 -6.12 -4.37 0.36
CA VAL A 153 -6.76 -4.47 1.69
C VAL A 153 -7.99 -5.36 1.61
N THR A 154 -7.95 -6.51 2.29
CA THR A 154 -8.98 -7.56 2.21
C THR A 154 -9.59 -7.84 3.58
N GLY A 155 -10.93 -7.86 3.67
CA GLY A 155 -11.65 -8.20 4.91
C GLY A 155 -11.23 -7.34 6.11
N SER A 156 -10.80 -6.11 5.87
CA SER A 156 -10.13 -5.25 6.86
C SER A 156 -10.88 -3.95 7.06
N THR A 157 -10.54 -3.21 8.11
CA THR A 157 -11.19 -1.94 8.45
C THR A 157 -10.16 -0.82 8.62
N VAL A 158 -10.36 0.30 7.95
CA VAL A 158 -9.57 1.53 8.14
C VAL A 158 -10.50 2.58 8.77
N ARG A 159 -10.28 2.90 10.04
CA ARG A 159 -11.20 3.76 10.80
C ARG A 159 -10.54 4.72 11.77
N ASP A 160 -11.23 5.81 12.08
CA ASP A 160 -10.82 6.77 13.11
C ASP A 160 -9.41 7.32 12.87
N ASN A 161 -9.02 7.48 11.59
CA ASN A 161 -7.75 8.08 11.20
C ASN A 161 -7.95 9.52 10.72
N LYS A 162 -6.88 10.31 10.83
CA LYS A 162 -6.88 11.74 10.53
C LYS A 162 -5.69 12.16 9.67
N ALA A 163 -5.92 13.03 8.70
CA ALA A 163 -4.89 13.66 7.88
C ALA A 163 -5.38 14.99 7.27
N SER A 164 -4.57 15.64 6.42
CA SER A 164 -5.01 16.76 5.59
C SER A 164 -5.76 16.29 4.34
N TYR A 165 -5.25 15.24 3.69
CA TYR A 165 -5.90 14.54 2.57
C TYR A 165 -5.90 13.05 2.81
N GLY A 166 -7.01 12.38 2.51
CA GLY A 166 -7.10 10.93 2.72
C GLY A 166 -7.04 10.62 4.20
N GLY A 167 -8.04 11.06 4.98
CA GLY A 167 -8.07 10.88 6.42
C GLY A 167 -7.79 9.42 6.81
N GLY A 168 -8.46 8.49 6.10
CA GLY A 168 -8.18 7.06 6.15
C GLY A 168 -7.00 6.68 5.28
N ILE A 169 -7.18 6.83 3.97
CA ILE A 169 -6.24 6.35 2.96
C ILE A 169 -5.93 7.47 1.96
N TYR A 170 -4.66 7.71 1.72
CA TYR A 170 -4.19 8.51 0.59
C TYR A 170 -3.47 7.60 -0.41
N THR A 171 -3.67 7.82 -1.71
CA THR A 171 -2.94 7.09 -2.73
C THR A 171 -2.47 7.94 -3.92
N ASP A 172 -1.20 7.77 -4.25
CA ASP A 172 -0.50 8.18 -5.49
C ASP A 172 -0.22 6.98 -6.41
N GLY A 173 -0.71 5.80 -6.06
CA GLY A 173 -0.41 4.53 -6.72
C GLY A 173 -1.67 3.68 -6.89
N SER A 174 -1.53 2.36 -6.79
CA SER A 174 -2.70 1.46 -6.88
C SER A 174 -3.24 1.12 -5.50
N LEU A 175 -4.56 1.19 -5.34
CA LEU A 175 -5.28 0.78 -4.14
C LEU A 175 -6.44 -0.15 -4.52
N THR A 176 -6.47 -1.35 -3.94
CA THR A 176 -7.58 -2.30 -4.08
C THR A 176 -8.14 -2.62 -2.70
N LEU A 177 -9.46 -2.47 -2.52
CA LEU A 177 -10.18 -2.91 -1.33
C LEU A 177 -11.21 -3.99 -1.67
N THR A 178 -11.13 -5.14 -1.00
CA THR A 178 -12.05 -6.27 -1.20
C THR A 178 -12.72 -6.68 0.10
N GLY A 179 -14.05 -6.53 0.19
CA GLY A 179 -14.81 -6.84 1.40
C GLY A 179 -14.31 -6.07 2.64
N SER A 180 -13.78 -4.87 2.44
CA SER A 180 -13.15 -4.05 3.47
C SER A 180 -13.97 -2.79 3.73
N SER A 181 -13.77 -2.10 4.85
CA SER A 181 -14.49 -0.86 5.15
C SER A 181 -13.56 0.31 5.46
N VAL A 182 -13.93 1.52 5.01
CA VAL A 182 -13.24 2.77 5.32
C VAL A 182 -14.23 3.74 5.94
N THR A 183 -14.14 3.92 7.26
CA THR A 183 -15.21 4.58 8.03
C THR A 183 -14.69 5.53 9.12
N ALA A 184 -15.47 6.55 9.48
CA ALA A 184 -15.16 7.46 10.59
C ALA A 184 -13.78 8.16 10.47
N ASN A 185 -13.24 8.28 9.26
CA ASN A 185 -11.98 8.97 9.04
C ASN A 185 -12.21 10.46 8.76
N THR A 186 -11.24 11.29 9.13
CA THR A 186 -11.33 12.75 9.05
C THR A 186 -10.17 13.34 8.25
N ALA A 187 -10.48 14.15 7.25
CA ALA A 187 -9.50 14.96 6.53
C ALA A 187 -9.69 16.44 6.85
N GLY A 188 -8.61 17.22 6.82
CA GLY A 188 -8.66 18.69 6.93
C GLY A 188 -9.13 19.36 5.65
N VAL A 189 -8.86 18.76 4.48
CA VAL A 189 -9.13 19.35 3.17
C VAL A 189 -10.10 18.51 2.35
N ASN A 190 -9.74 17.28 1.96
CA ASN A 190 -10.61 16.44 1.11
C ASN A 190 -10.29 14.95 1.27
N GLY A 191 -11.25 14.10 0.89
CA GLY A 191 -11.14 12.65 0.99
C GLY A 191 -11.00 12.24 2.44
N GLY A 192 -12.05 12.44 3.24
CA GLY A 192 -12.10 11.96 4.62
C GLY A 192 -11.78 10.48 4.70
N GLY A 193 -12.40 9.68 3.83
CA GLY A 193 -12.11 8.26 3.69
C GLY A 193 -10.89 8.02 2.82
N ILE A 194 -11.04 8.18 1.51
CA ILE A 194 -9.99 7.94 0.51
C ILE A 194 -9.71 9.21 -0.29
N PHE A 195 -8.44 9.55 -0.47
CA PHE A 195 -8.02 10.57 -1.43
C PHE A 195 -7.08 9.97 -2.48
N THR A 196 -7.39 10.18 -3.75
CA THR A 196 -6.61 9.69 -4.90
C THR A 196 -6.00 10.85 -5.64
N ASN A 197 -4.69 11.02 -5.51
CA ASN A 197 -3.96 12.06 -6.24
C ASN A 197 -3.38 11.52 -7.56
N ALA A 198 -3.01 10.25 -7.61
CA ALA A 198 -2.61 9.56 -8.82
C ALA A 198 -2.91 8.06 -8.73
N GLY A 199 -2.76 7.36 -9.86
CA GLY A 199 -3.00 5.93 -9.95
C GLY A 199 -4.49 5.57 -9.98
N GLY A 200 -4.87 4.47 -9.33
CA GLY A 200 -6.21 3.90 -9.47
C GLY A 200 -6.73 3.24 -8.19
N VAL A 201 -8.01 3.44 -7.93
CA VAL A 201 -8.74 2.83 -6.81
C VAL A 201 -9.75 1.83 -7.32
N THR A 202 -9.74 0.62 -6.76
CA THR A 202 -10.74 -0.43 -7.03
C THR A 202 -11.41 -0.84 -5.73
N LEU A 203 -12.75 -0.74 -5.68
CA LEU A 203 -13.56 -1.12 -4.52
C LEU A 203 -14.47 -2.30 -4.89
N ILE A 204 -14.33 -3.43 -4.20
CA ILE A 204 -15.11 -4.64 -4.43
C ILE A 204 -15.84 -4.99 -3.14
N GLY A 205 -17.13 -4.65 -3.06
CA GLY A 205 -17.93 -4.86 -1.85
C GLY A 205 -17.36 -4.14 -0.63
N SER A 206 -16.74 -2.97 -0.84
CA SER A 206 -15.97 -2.27 0.17
C SER A 206 -16.56 -0.87 0.46
N PRO A 207 -17.44 -0.72 1.46
CA PRO A 207 -18.08 0.56 1.74
C PRO A 207 -17.08 1.61 2.26
N VAL A 208 -17.19 2.83 1.71
CA VAL A 208 -16.49 4.03 2.19
C VAL A 208 -17.54 5.01 2.69
N VAL A 209 -17.80 5.03 4.00
CA VAL A 209 -18.96 5.72 4.58
C VAL A 209 -18.66 6.41 5.91
N GLY A 210 -19.39 7.48 6.21
CA GLY A 210 -19.26 8.18 7.49
C GLY A 210 -17.90 8.87 7.68
N ASN A 211 -17.26 9.31 6.59
CA ASN A 211 -16.01 10.05 6.66
C ASN A 211 -16.24 11.55 6.39
N THR A 212 -15.37 12.40 6.95
CA THR A 212 -15.48 13.86 6.93
C THR A 212 -14.24 14.47 6.27
N PRO A 213 -14.34 15.49 5.38
CA PRO A 213 -15.56 16.15 4.92
C PRO A 213 -16.31 15.37 3.84
N SER A 214 -15.67 14.38 3.22
CA SER A 214 -16.23 13.55 2.15
C SER A 214 -15.74 12.10 2.28
N ASN A 215 -16.48 11.14 1.72
CA ASN A 215 -16.02 9.75 1.67
C ASN A 215 -14.80 9.59 0.76
N CYS A 216 -14.85 10.22 -0.42
CA CYS A 216 -13.77 10.17 -1.40
C CYS A 216 -13.46 11.55 -2.00
N GLY A 217 -12.22 11.72 -2.45
CA GLY A 217 -11.76 12.89 -3.22
C GLY A 217 -10.67 12.49 -4.22
N ALA A 218 -10.56 13.20 -5.35
CA ALA A 218 -9.55 12.91 -6.36
C ALA A 218 -9.06 14.18 -7.08
N LEU A 219 -7.84 14.13 -7.64
CA LEU A 219 -7.28 15.17 -8.50
C LEU A 219 -6.76 14.59 -9.84
N PRO A 220 -7.26 15.08 -11.01
CA PRO A 220 -8.50 15.84 -11.18
C PRO A 220 -9.72 14.98 -10.76
N PRO A 221 -10.86 15.60 -10.42
CA PRO A 221 -12.04 14.86 -9.95
C PRO A 221 -12.50 13.84 -11.00
N VAL A 222 -12.30 12.56 -10.70
CA VAL A 222 -12.85 11.46 -11.50
C VAL A 222 -14.29 11.21 -11.09
N SER A 223 -15.16 11.03 -12.08
CA SER A 223 -16.57 10.69 -11.88
C SER A 223 -16.80 9.22 -12.26
N PRO A 224 -17.54 8.43 -11.45
CA PRO A 224 -17.96 8.76 -10.10
C PRO A 224 -16.75 8.63 -9.15
N ALA A 225 -16.60 9.57 -8.21
CA ALA A 225 -15.90 9.24 -6.97
C ALA A 225 -16.71 8.11 -6.30
N CYS A 226 -16.11 7.38 -5.34
CA CYS A 226 -16.91 6.45 -4.53
C CYS A 226 -18.29 7.06 -4.17
#